data_AF-A0A967W080-F1
#
_entry.id   AF-A0A967W080-F1
#
_cell.length_a   1.000
_cell.length_b   1.000
_cell.length_c   1.000
_cell.angle_alpha   90.00
_cell.angle_beta   90.00
_cell.angle_gamma   90.00
#
_symmetry.space_group_name_H-M   'P 1'
#
loop_
_entity.id
_entity.type
_entity.pdbx_description
1 polymer ?
#
loop_
_entity_poly.entity_id
_entity_poly.type
_entity_poly.pdbx_seq_one_letter_code
_entity_poly.pdbx_strand_id
1 'polypeptide(L)'
;MSASHDWPALPLEDWADTQATLHLWTQVVGKVRLALTAPVSHWWSCTFRVTPRGLATGVMYHGAAPVAIAFDLVDHRLLVDVGSDRRTLALEPRSVASFHDELLATLADLGAPVRIHPVPNELPDPVPFPDDHVHAAYDAAAVERFHRAHLLADRALRDHRARFIG
;
A
#
# COMPACT_ATOMS: atom_id res chain seq x y z
N MET A 1 12.94 11.50 30.52
CA MET A 1 12.55 12.53 29.53
C MET A 1 11.17 12.17 29.02
N SER A 2 10.18 13.04 29.22
CA SER A 2 8.77 12.79 28.87
C SER A 2 8.62 12.72 27.34
N ALA A 3 8.40 11.53 26.79
CA ALA A 3 8.16 11.32 25.37
C ALA A 3 6.65 11.46 25.09
N SER A 4 6.17 12.69 24.91
CA SER A 4 4.74 12.91 24.66
C SER A 4 4.45 14.22 23.90
N HIS A 5 5.11 14.48 22.75
CA HIS A 5 4.79 15.65 21.90
C HIS A 5 4.98 15.46 20.36
N ASP A 6 5.42 14.30 19.86
CA ASP A 6 5.81 14.18 18.44
C ASP A 6 4.74 13.60 17.49
N TRP A 7 3.55 13.22 18.01
CA TRP A 7 2.49 12.66 17.17
C TRP A 7 1.81 13.76 16.35
N PRO A 8 1.72 13.64 15.01
CA PRO A 8 0.99 14.61 14.21
C PRO A 8 -0.51 14.50 14.50
N ALA A 9 -1.22 15.63 14.46
CA ALA A 9 -2.67 15.62 14.46
C ALA A 9 -3.19 14.93 13.20
N LEU A 10 -4.06 13.94 13.38
CA LEU A 10 -4.69 13.18 12.30
C LEU A 10 -6.14 12.80 12.68
N PRO A 11 -7.00 13.79 12.99
CA PRO A 11 -8.40 13.53 13.26
C PRO A 11 -9.05 12.93 12.01
N LEU A 12 -9.88 11.89 12.20
CA LEU A 12 -10.40 11.11 11.08
C LEU A 12 -11.25 11.95 10.12
N GLU A 13 -12.06 12.85 10.66
CA GLU A 13 -12.93 13.75 9.88
C GLU A 13 -12.21 14.60 8.84
N ASP A 14 -10.93 14.94 9.08
CA ASP A 14 -10.15 15.78 8.17
C ASP A 14 -9.66 15.04 6.91
N TRP A 15 -9.67 13.70 6.90
CA TRP A 15 -9.05 12.92 5.81
C TRP A 15 -9.72 11.58 5.52
N ALA A 16 -10.92 11.32 6.04
CA ALA A 16 -11.63 10.04 5.92
C ALA A 16 -11.71 9.54 4.46
N ASP A 17 -12.01 10.43 3.52
CA ASP A 17 -12.12 10.05 2.09
C ASP A 17 -10.77 9.66 1.49
N THR A 18 -9.69 10.34 1.90
CA THR A 18 -8.31 9.98 1.50
C THR A 18 -7.88 8.68 2.15
N GLN A 19 -8.22 8.45 3.42
CA GLN A 19 -7.95 7.20 4.12
C GLN A 19 -8.66 6.03 3.41
N ALA A 20 -9.93 6.17 3.07
CA ALA A 20 -10.72 5.13 2.41
C ALA A 20 -10.14 4.79 1.03
N THR A 21 -9.81 5.81 0.23
CA THR A 21 -9.18 5.64 -1.09
C THR A 21 -7.81 4.96 -0.97
N LEU A 22 -6.94 5.45 -0.09
CA LEU A 22 -5.61 4.87 0.13
C LEU A 22 -5.71 3.43 0.66
N HIS A 23 -6.64 3.14 1.56
CA HIS A 23 -6.89 1.78 2.06
C HIS A 23 -7.22 0.83 0.89
N LEU A 24 -8.13 1.21 0.00
CA LEU A 24 -8.48 0.40 -1.16
C LEU A 24 -7.31 0.22 -2.13
N TRP A 25 -6.52 1.26 -2.40
CA TRP A 25 -5.28 1.12 -3.19
C TRP A 25 -4.29 0.15 -2.55
N THR A 26 -4.13 0.19 -1.22
CA THR A 26 -3.28 -0.78 -0.52
C THR A 26 -3.85 -2.20 -0.61
N GLN A 27 -5.18 -2.39 -0.64
CA GLN A 27 -5.77 -3.71 -0.89
C GLN A 27 -5.48 -4.21 -2.32
N VAL A 28 -5.57 -3.35 -3.34
CA VAL A 28 -5.22 -3.71 -4.72
C VAL A 28 -3.77 -4.22 -4.79
N VAL A 29 -2.81 -3.43 -4.29
CA VAL A 29 -1.39 -3.83 -4.26
C VAL A 29 -1.17 -5.05 -3.36
N GLY A 30 -1.88 -5.15 -2.24
CA GLY A 30 -1.82 -6.30 -1.34
C GLY A 30 -2.26 -7.60 -2.01
N LYS A 31 -3.27 -7.52 -2.88
CA LYS A 31 -3.73 -8.67 -3.67
C LYS A 31 -2.77 -9.02 -4.81
N VAL A 32 -2.09 -8.04 -5.43
CA VAL A 32 -0.98 -8.33 -6.35
C VAL A 32 0.10 -9.11 -5.61
N ARG A 33 0.44 -8.68 -4.39
CA ARG A 33 1.40 -9.40 -3.56
C ARG A 33 0.97 -10.81 -3.20
N LEU A 34 -0.29 -11.00 -2.82
CA LEU A 34 -0.84 -12.33 -2.56
C LEU A 34 -0.73 -13.24 -3.78
N ALA A 35 -0.97 -12.72 -4.99
CA ALA A 35 -0.87 -13.48 -6.23
C ALA A 35 0.58 -13.84 -6.61
N LEU A 36 1.56 -13.01 -6.26
CA LEU A 36 2.97 -13.16 -6.64
C LEU A 36 3.89 -13.71 -5.54
N THR A 37 3.34 -14.11 -4.40
CA THR A 37 4.13 -14.65 -3.28
C THR A 37 3.71 -16.09 -2.99
N ALA A 38 4.69 -16.96 -2.75
CA ALA A 38 4.40 -18.32 -2.31
C ALA A 38 3.56 -18.30 -1.01
N PRO A 39 2.51 -19.13 -0.91
CA PRO A 39 1.74 -19.24 0.31
C PRO A 39 2.64 -19.69 1.46
N VAL A 40 2.59 -18.97 2.57
CA VAL A 40 3.19 -19.38 3.84
C VAL A 40 2.10 -19.44 4.90
N SER A 41 2.31 -20.27 5.93
CA SER A 41 1.36 -20.41 7.04
C SER A 41 0.89 -19.05 7.54
N HIS A 42 -0.42 -18.94 7.77
CA HIS A 42 -1.08 -17.73 8.27
C HIS A 42 -0.81 -16.46 7.47
N TRP A 43 -0.51 -16.56 6.16
CA TRP A 43 -0.30 -15.42 5.29
C TRP A 43 0.80 -14.46 5.80
N TRP A 44 1.77 -14.98 6.57
CA TRP A 44 2.85 -14.18 7.17
C TRP A 44 3.70 -13.44 6.14
N SER A 45 3.63 -13.83 4.87
CA SER A 45 4.34 -13.18 3.77
C SER A 45 3.60 -11.99 3.15
N CYS A 46 2.41 -11.61 3.63
CA CYS A 46 1.53 -10.68 2.90
C CYS A 46 1.56 -9.24 3.42
N THR A 47 2.21 -8.98 4.56
CA THR A 47 2.25 -7.67 5.21
C THR A 47 3.18 -6.69 4.49
N PHE A 48 2.69 -5.48 4.20
CA PHE A 48 3.55 -4.38 3.76
C PHE A 48 4.66 -4.11 4.78
N ARG A 49 5.85 -3.84 4.27
CA ARG A 49 6.96 -3.35 5.08
C ARG A 49 6.88 -1.84 5.17
N VAL A 50 6.99 -1.32 6.38
CA VAL A 50 7.19 0.11 6.61
C VAL A 50 8.60 0.47 6.17
N THR A 51 8.71 1.49 5.34
CA THR A 51 9.96 2.06 4.83
C THR A 51 10.06 3.53 5.25
N PRO A 52 11.25 4.15 5.20
CA PRO A 52 11.37 5.58 5.48
C PRO A 52 10.47 6.48 4.62
N ARG A 53 10.04 6.00 3.45
CA ARG A 53 9.25 6.77 2.48
C ARG A 53 7.78 6.33 2.37
N GLY A 54 7.37 5.26 3.04
CA GLY A 54 6.01 4.74 2.96
C GLY A 54 5.94 3.24 3.12
N LEU A 55 5.24 2.54 2.23
CA LEU A 55 4.94 1.11 2.33
C LEU A 55 5.49 0.34 1.14
N ALA A 56 6.07 -0.85 1.36
CA ALA A 56 6.61 -1.67 0.28
C ALA A 56 6.22 -3.14 0.39
N THR A 57 6.03 -3.80 -0.75
CA THR A 57 5.80 -5.25 -0.81
C THR A 57 7.05 -6.07 -0.46
N GLY A 58 8.24 -5.49 -0.58
CA GLY A 58 9.44 -6.30 -0.73
C GLY A 58 9.43 -7.09 -2.04
N VAL A 59 10.41 -7.97 -2.23
CA VAL A 59 10.57 -8.72 -3.48
C VAL A 59 9.55 -9.85 -3.55
N MET A 60 8.81 -9.87 -4.65
CA MET A 60 7.88 -10.89 -5.12
C MET A 60 8.41 -11.45 -6.44
N TYR A 61 7.76 -12.46 -7.03
CA TYR A 61 8.22 -13.05 -8.28
C TYR A 61 7.07 -13.35 -9.25
N HIS A 62 7.24 -12.94 -10.51
CA HIS A 62 6.44 -13.41 -11.64
C HIS A 62 7.32 -14.34 -12.48
N GLY A 63 7.15 -15.65 -12.32
CA GLY A 63 8.11 -16.64 -12.84
C GLY A 63 9.49 -16.43 -12.19
N ALA A 64 10.52 -16.18 -13.01
CA ALA A 64 11.86 -15.85 -12.53
C ALA A 64 12.10 -14.32 -12.38
N ALA A 65 11.18 -13.48 -12.85
CA ALA A 65 11.33 -12.03 -12.82
C ALA A 65 11.03 -11.50 -11.41
N PRO A 66 11.95 -10.77 -10.76
CA PRO A 66 11.67 -10.14 -9.49
C PRO A 66 10.71 -8.95 -9.71
N VAL A 67 9.71 -8.83 -8.83
CA VAL A 67 8.71 -7.75 -8.84
C VAL A 67 8.70 -7.08 -7.49
N ALA A 68 8.66 -5.76 -7.44
CA ALA A 68 8.44 -5.00 -6.21
C ALA A 68 7.53 -3.81 -6.46
N ILE A 69 6.65 -3.54 -5.51
CA ILE A 69 5.78 -2.36 -5.53
C ILE A 69 5.96 -1.58 -4.23
N ALA A 70 6.13 -0.27 -4.33
CA ALA A 70 6.26 0.61 -3.17
C ALA A 70 5.43 1.88 -3.31
N PHE A 71 4.67 2.20 -2.27
CA PHE A 71 4.08 3.51 -2.07
C PHE A 71 5.16 4.44 -1.49
N ASP A 72 5.62 5.38 -2.31
CA ASP A 72 6.41 6.52 -1.87
C ASP A 72 5.43 7.64 -1.50
N LEU A 73 5.10 7.70 -0.21
CA LEU A 73 4.12 8.63 0.37
C LEU A 73 4.72 10.03 0.60
N VAL A 74 5.98 10.25 0.25
CA VAL A 74 6.67 11.54 0.35
C VAL A 74 6.73 12.22 -1.03
N ASP A 75 7.09 11.48 -2.08
CA ASP A 75 7.05 12.01 -3.45
C ASP A 75 5.71 11.70 -4.16
N HIS A 76 4.73 11.15 -3.43
CA HIS A 76 3.39 10.80 -3.91
C HIS A 76 3.39 10.00 -5.21
N ARG A 77 4.11 8.87 -5.20
CA ARG A 77 4.21 7.97 -6.35
C ARG A 77 4.17 6.50 -5.94
N LEU A 78 3.55 5.67 -6.78
CA LEU A 78 3.69 4.22 -6.73
C LEU A 78 4.86 3.81 -7.61
N LEU A 79 5.87 3.19 -7.03
CA LEU A 79 7.00 2.60 -7.74
C LEU A 79 6.66 1.15 -8.09
N VAL A 80 6.77 0.79 -9.37
CA VAL A 80 6.59 -0.58 -9.86
C VAL A 80 7.88 -1.01 -10.54
N ASP A 81 8.56 -1.98 -9.93
CA ASP A 81 9.80 -2.57 -10.40
C ASP A 81 9.53 -3.99 -10.93
N VAL A 82 10.01 -4.29 -12.14
CA VAL A 82 10.03 -5.65 -12.71
C VAL A 82 11.39 -5.88 -13.36
N GLY A 83 12.19 -6.80 -12.82
CA GLY A 83 13.57 -6.98 -13.27
C GLY A 83 14.40 -5.71 -13.08
N SER A 84 14.94 -5.17 -14.18
CA SER A 84 15.67 -3.89 -14.21
C SER A 84 14.80 -2.69 -14.57
N ASP A 85 13.57 -2.92 -15.01
CA ASP A 85 12.67 -1.87 -15.47
C ASP A 85 11.84 -1.31 -14.33
N ARG A 86 11.59 0.00 -14.40
CA ARG A 86 10.75 0.74 -13.46
C ARG A 86 9.68 1.54 -14.19
N ARG A 87 8.49 1.58 -13.60
CA ARG A 87 7.44 2.55 -13.90
C ARG A 87 6.99 3.23 -12.61
N THR A 88 6.41 4.41 -12.77
CA THR A 88 5.90 5.21 -11.67
C THR A 88 4.49 5.67 -12.01
N LEU A 89 3.56 5.48 -11.08
CA LEU A 89 2.20 6.01 -11.17
C LEU A 89 2.05 7.14 -10.15
N ALA A 90 1.38 8.23 -10.50
CA ALA A 90 1.10 9.30 -9.56
C ALA A 90 0.07 8.84 -8.51
N LEU A 91 0.32 9.18 -7.25
CA LEU A 91 -0.66 9.09 -6.17
C LEU A 91 -1.33 10.47 -6.04
N GLU A 92 -2.43 10.64 -6.75
CA GLU A 92 -3.18 11.90 -6.85
C GLU A 92 -4.68 11.60 -6.85
N PRO A 93 -5.59 12.60 -6.74
CA PRO A 93 -7.02 12.35 -6.77
C PRO A 93 -7.46 11.62 -8.05
N ARG A 94 -7.81 10.34 -7.91
CA ARG A 94 -8.27 9.45 -8.98
C ARG A 94 -9.06 8.29 -8.38
N SER A 95 -9.98 7.72 -9.15
CA SER A 95 -10.77 6.60 -8.64
C SER A 95 -9.93 5.34 -8.40
N VAL A 96 -10.42 4.48 -7.49
CA VAL A 96 -9.89 3.14 -7.27
C VAL A 96 -9.92 2.31 -8.56
N ALA A 97 -11.00 2.40 -9.35
CA ALA A 97 -11.08 1.75 -10.66
C ALA A 97 -9.93 2.15 -11.60
N SER A 98 -9.69 3.46 -11.74
CA SER A 98 -8.60 3.94 -12.58
C SER A 98 -7.25 3.45 -12.07
N PHE A 99 -6.99 3.55 -10.76
CA PHE A 99 -5.74 3.09 -10.15
C PHE A 99 -5.50 1.59 -10.36
N HIS A 100 -6.55 0.78 -10.17
CA HIS A 100 -6.53 -0.66 -10.39
C HIS A 100 -6.13 -1.00 -11.83
N ASP A 101 -6.80 -0.39 -12.80
CA ASP A 101 -6.58 -0.69 -14.22
C ASP A 101 -5.18 -0.25 -14.67
N GLU A 102 -4.74 0.95 -14.27
CA GLU A 102 -3.39 1.44 -14.63
C GLU A 102 -2.29 0.58 -14.00
N LEU A 103 -2.45 0.12 -12.76
CA LEU A 103 -1.47 -0.75 -12.11
C LEU A 103 -1.38 -2.11 -12.83
N LEU A 104 -2.50 -2.76 -13.13
CA LEU A 104 -2.49 -4.05 -13.82
C LEU A 104 -1.96 -3.93 -15.26
N ALA A 105 -2.30 -2.85 -15.96
CA ALA A 105 -1.75 -2.55 -17.28
C ALA A 105 -0.23 -2.33 -17.19
N THR A 106 0.25 -1.54 -16.22
CA THR A 106 1.68 -1.30 -16.00
C THR A 106 2.45 -2.60 -15.74
N LEU A 107 1.89 -3.49 -14.92
CA LEU A 107 2.49 -4.80 -14.66
C LEU A 107 2.54 -5.66 -15.92
N ALA A 108 1.48 -5.66 -16.74
CA ALA A 108 1.44 -6.38 -18.00
C ALA A 108 2.46 -5.84 -19.01
N ASP A 109 2.57 -4.51 -19.16
CA ASP A 109 3.51 -3.84 -20.05
C ASP A 109 4.97 -4.10 -19.66
N LEU A 110 5.23 -4.28 -18.37
CA LEU A 110 6.53 -4.68 -17.83
C LEU A 110 6.80 -6.19 -17.92
N GLY A 111 5.89 -6.98 -18.52
CA GLY A 111 6.06 -8.42 -18.71
C GLY A 111 5.71 -9.27 -17.49
N ALA A 112 4.99 -8.72 -16.51
CA ALA A 112 4.55 -9.41 -15.31
C ALA A 112 3.01 -9.33 -15.12
N PRO A 113 2.19 -9.83 -16.05
CA PRO A 113 0.74 -9.79 -15.92
C PRO A 113 0.26 -10.54 -14.67
N VAL A 114 -0.63 -9.92 -13.89
CA VAL A 114 -1.16 -10.49 -12.65
C VAL A 114 -2.67 -10.52 -12.69
N ARG A 115 -3.26 -11.63 -12.24
CA ARG A 115 -4.70 -11.73 -11.97
C ARG A 115 -4.94 -11.68 -10.48
N ILE A 116 -5.77 -10.76 -10.04
CA ILE A 116 -6.20 -10.62 -8.64
C ILE A 116 -7.71 -10.85 -8.52
N HIS A 117 -8.17 -11.24 -7.33
CA HIS A 117 -9.60 -11.21 -7.03
C HIS A 117 -10.06 -9.75 -6.86
N PRO A 118 -11.02 -9.24 -7.65
CA PRO A 118 -11.27 -7.80 -7.77
C PRO A 118 -12.11 -7.22 -6.62
N VAL A 119 -12.64 -8.04 -5.72
CA VAL A 119 -13.50 -7.56 -4.62
C VAL A 119 -12.65 -7.26 -3.39
N PRO A 120 -12.77 -6.07 -2.78
CA PRO A 120 -12.18 -5.76 -1.48
C PRO A 120 -12.59 -6.76 -0.39
N ASN A 121 -11.71 -6.98 0.59
CA ASN A 121 -12.00 -7.82 1.74
C ASN A 121 -12.31 -6.94 2.98
N GLU A 122 -13.04 -7.51 3.95
CA GLU A 122 -13.32 -6.90 5.27
C GLU A 122 -14.04 -5.54 5.21
N LEU A 123 -14.91 -5.35 4.21
CA LEU A 123 -15.80 -4.20 4.09
C LEU A 123 -17.26 -4.69 4.09
N PRO A 124 -18.20 -3.94 4.71
CA PRO A 124 -19.60 -4.36 4.81
C PRO A 124 -20.28 -4.49 3.45
N ASP A 125 -20.07 -3.51 2.56
CA ASP A 125 -20.65 -3.47 1.22
C ASP A 125 -19.55 -3.15 0.18
N PRO A 126 -18.72 -4.13 -0.20
CA PRO A 126 -17.56 -3.88 -1.04
C PRO A 126 -17.96 -3.62 -2.49
N VAL A 127 -17.54 -2.47 -3.03
CA VAL A 127 -17.56 -2.21 -4.47
C VAL A 127 -16.35 -2.89 -5.11
N PRO A 128 -16.49 -3.72 -6.16
CA PRO A 128 -15.35 -4.29 -6.86
C PRO A 128 -14.42 -3.19 -7.38
N PHE A 129 -13.10 -3.38 -7.29
CA PHE A 129 -12.14 -2.32 -7.66
C PHE A 129 -12.37 -1.74 -9.06
N PRO A 130 -12.59 -2.54 -10.13
CA PRO A 130 -12.82 -2.01 -11.47
C PRO A 130 -14.07 -1.13 -11.60
N ASP A 131 -15.02 -1.27 -10.67
CA ASP A 131 -16.30 -0.54 -10.66
C ASP A 131 -16.31 0.61 -9.64
N ASP A 132 -15.26 0.73 -8.82
CA ASP A 132 -15.20 1.72 -7.74
C ASP A 132 -14.74 3.08 -8.25
N HIS A 133 -15.74 3.86 -8.68
CA HIS A 133 -15.62 5.27 -9.03
C HIS A 133 -15.98 6.23 -7.88
N VAL A 134 -16.37 5.69 -6.72
CA VAL A 134 -16.81 6.49 -5.56
C VAL A 134 -15.60 6.97 -4.77
N HIS A 135 -14.64 6.08 -4.50
CA HIS A 135 -13.44 6.42 -3.77
C HIS A 135 -12.39 7.01 -4.71
N ALA A 136 -12.16 8.32 -4.61
CA ALA A 136 -11.24 9.04 -5.49
C ALA A 136 -10.42 10.17 -4.83
N ALA A 137 -10.54 10.34 -3.51
CA ALA A 137 -9.91 11.44 -2.81
C ALA A 137 -8.46 11.14 -2.47
N TYR A 138 -7.59 12.16 -2.57
CA TYR A 138 -6.20 12.05 -2.13
C TYR A 138 -5.65 13.42 -1.72
N ASP A 139 -5.57 13.67 -0.41
CA ASP A 139 -4.84 14.80 0.17
C ASP A 139 -3.42 14.37 0.54
N ALA A 140 -2.45 14.84 -0.25
CA ALA A 140 -1.03 14.63 -0.05
C ALA A 140 -0.55 15.01 1.36
N ALA A 141 -0.99 16.15 1.89
CA ALA A 141 -0.57 16.62 3.21
C ALA A 141 -1.14 15.74 4.34
N ALA A 142 -2.37 15.23 4.18
CA ALA A 142 -2.94 14.26 5.10
C ALA A 142 -2.16 12.94 5.08
N VAL A 143 -1.78 12.47 3.89
CA VAL A 143 -0.98 11.25 3.70
C VAL A 143 0.41 11.39 4.33
N GLU A 144 1.07 12.54 4.22
CA GLU A 144 2.35 12.80 4.90
C GLU A 144 2.20 12.80 6.43
N ARG A 145 1.10 13.34 6.97
CA ARG A 145 0.78 13.26 8.41
C ARG A 145 0.55 11.81 8.84
N PHE A 146 -0.21 11.05 8.06
CA PHE A 146 -0.41 9.61 8.26
C PHE A 146 0.92 8.85 8.25
N HIS A 147 1.79 9.08 7.27
CA HIS A 147 3.10 8.43 7.15
C HIS A 147 3.97 8.69 8.39
N ARG A 148 4.03 9.94 8.86
CA ARG A 148 4.74 10.28 10.11
C ARG A 148 4.17 9.53 11.32
N ALA A 149 2.85 9.49 11.48
CA ALA A 149 2.22 8.70 12.54
C ALA A 149 2.53 7.21 12.41
N HIS A 150 2.55 6.67 11.18
CA HIS A 150 2.84 5.28 10.90
C HIS A 150 4.29 4.89 11.27
N LEU A 151 5.26 5.77 11.00
CA LEU A 151 6.66 5.57 11.43
C LEU A 151 6.82 5.58 12.95
N LEU A 152 6.11 6.47 13.66
CA LEU A 152 6.11 6.49 15.13
C LEU A 152 5.51 5.20 15.70
N ALA A 153 4.41 4.73 15.12
CA ALA A 153 3.79 3.46 15.49
C ALA A 153 4.71 2.26 15.22
N ASP A 154 5.34 2.18 14.04
CA ASP A 154 6.30 1.13 13.70
C ASP A 154 7.46 1.10 14.69
N ARG A 155 8.05 2.25 15.02
CA ARG A 155 9.12 2.34 16.03
C ARG A 155 8.65 1.81 17.38
N ALA A 156 7.51 2.29 17.87
CA ALA A 156 6.97 1.88 19.17
C ALA A 156 6.71 0.36 19.23
N LEU A 157 6.13 -0.22 18.17
CA LEU A 157 5.88 -1.65 18.07
C LEU A 157 7.17 -2.48 17.98
N ARG A 158 8.20 -1.98 17.28
CA ARG A 158 9.53 -2.62 17.22
C ARG A 158 10.22 -2.62 18.57
N ASP A 159 10.19 -1.50 19.29
CA ASP A 159 10.78 -1.38 20.63
C ASP A 159 10.05 -2.27 21.63
N HIS A 160 8.73 -2.40 21.50
CA HIS A 160 7.93 -3.30 22.33
C HIS A 160 8.25 -4.77 22.06
N ARG A 161 8.20 -5.21 20.79
CA ARG A 161 8.42 -6.62 20.44
C ARG A 161 9.83 -7.11 20.76
N ALA A 162 10.84 -6.24 20.72
CA ALA A 162 12.24 -6.60 20.99
C ALA A 162 12.46 -7.09 22.43
N ARG A 163 11.53 -6.81 23.33
CA ARG A 163 11.57 -7.25 24.74
C ARG A 163 11.03 -8.66 24.94
N PHE A 164 10.39 -9.23 23.92
CA PHE A 164 9.88 -10.59 23.96
C PHE A 164 11.04 -11.57 23.68
N ILE A 165 11.33 -12.47 24.61
CA ILE A 165 12.47 -13.40 24.58
C ILE A 165 12.08 -14.87 24.30
N GLY A 166 10.79 -15.14 24.08
CA GLY A 166 10.25 -16.50 23.92
C GLY A 166 9.01 -16.72 24.76
#